data_AF-A0A067RL12-F1
#
_entry.id   AF-A0A067RL12-F1
#
_cell.length_a   1.000
_cell.length_b   1.000
_cell.length_c   1.000
_cell.angle_alpha   90.00
_cell.angle_beta   90.00
_cell.angle_gamma   90.00
#
_symmetry.space_group_name_H-M   'P 1'
#
loop_
_entity.id
_entity.type
_entity.pdbx_description
1 polymer ?
#
loop_
_entity_poly.entity_id
_entity_poly.type
_entity_poly.pdbx_seq_one_letter_code
_entity_poly.pdbx_strand_id
1 'polypeptide(L)'
;MVALVALTRAQLGSVHCKVGCACSDEFKPLCGNDRQTYQNECKLRCSQCEKPGLEALFSGRCEDVFAVPAPVITYTAPIPMLQLAPAPVFYPFVLRPTI
;
A
#
# COMPACT_ATOMS: atom_id res chain seq x y z
N MET A 1 41.97 -4.97 -20.04
CA MET A 1 41.10 -5.68 -19.07
C MET A 1 39.97 -4.73 -18.71
N VAL A 2 38.86 -4.82 -19.41
CA VAL A 2 37.76 -3.82 -19.39
C VAL A 2 37.05 -3.85 -18.04
N ALA A 3 36.85 -2.66 -17.45
CA ALA A 3 36.05 -2.48 -16.25
C ALA A 3 34.55 -2.69 -16.57
N LEU A 4 33.92 -3.67 -15.91
CA LEU A 4 32.47 -3.80 -15.87
C LEU A 4 32.04 -3.60 -14.42
N VAL A 5 31.78 -2.34 -14.08
CA VAL A 5 30.94 -1.97 -12.95
C VAL A 5 29.62 -2.71 -13.15
N ALA A 6 29.42 -3.81 -12.43
CA ALA A 6 28.18 -4.56 -12.45
C ALA A 6 27.13 -3.72 -11.72
N LEU A 7 26.45 -2.92 -12.55
CA LEU A 7 25.16 -2.28 -12.37
C LEU A 7 24.48 -2.71 -11.06
N THR A 8 24.53 -1.76 -10.12
CA THR A 8 23.54 -1.52 -9.09
C THR A 8 22.33 -2.46 -9.19
N ARG A 9 22.23 -3.43 -8.28
CA ARG A 9 20.94 -4.05 -7.98
C ARG A 9 20.05 -2.92 -7.48
N ALA A 10 19.34 -2.27 -8.40
CA ALA A 10 18.14 -1.53 -8.09
C ALA A 10 17.36 -2.44 -7.14
N GLN A 11 17.18 -1.98 -5.91
CA GLN A 11 16.34 -2.65 -4.93
C GLN A 11 14.90 -2.52 -5.42
N LEU A 12 14.54 -3.29 -6.46
CA LEU A 12 13.16 -3.56 -6.80
C LEU A 12 12.61 -4.42 -5.66
N GLY A 13 12.04 -3.74 -4.66
CA GLY A 13 11.04 -4.27 -3.74
C GLY A 13 11.25 -5.71 -3.27
N SER A 14 12.45 -6.09 -2.85
CA SER A 14 12.65 -7.39 -2.22
C SER A 14 12.30 -7.28 -0.73
N VAL A 15 11.35 -8.11 -0.30
CA VAL A 15 11.11 -8.36 1.13
C VAL A 15 12.33 -9.13 1.63
N HIS A 16 13.35 -8.42 2.11
CA HIS A 16 14.54 -9.04 2.65
C HIS A 16 14.25 -9.52 4.07
N CYS A 17 13.96 -10.82 4.17
CA CYS A 17 13.66 -11.49 5.43
C CYS A 17 14.93 -11.71 6.23
N LYS A 18 15.27 -10.72 7.06
CA LYS A 18 16.35 -10.86 8.03
C LYS A 18 15.83 -11.61 9.26
N VAL A 19 16.55 -12.65 9.67
CA VAL A 19 16.33 -13.34 10.94
C VAL A 19 16.55 -12.30 12.06
N GLY A 20 15.45 -11.85 12.67
CA GLY A 20 15.45 -10.68 13.55
C GLY A 20 15.22 -9.39 12.78
N CYS A 21 14.00 -8.87 12.86
CA CYS A 21 13.65 -7.59 12.27
C CYS A 21 14.16 -6.45 13.13
N ALA A 22 15.34 -5.96 12.79
CA ALA A 22 15.90 -4.74 13.33
C ALA A 22 15.14 -3.53 12.74
N CYS A 23 14.08 -3.12 13.42
CA CYS A 23 13.29 -1.93 13.11
C CYS A 23 13.41 -0.92 14.24
N SER A 24 13.31 0.37 13.93
CA SER A 24 13.15 1.42 14.95
C SER A 24 11.82 1.24 15.69
N ASP A 25 11.74 1.74 16.91
CA ASP A 25 10.53 1.76 17.72
C ASP A 25 9.67 3.02 17.46
N GLU A 26 9.91 3.70 16.34
CA GLU A 26 9.03 4.77 15.87
C GLU A 26 7.61 4.25 15.65
N PHE A 27 6.64 4.97 16.24
CA PHE A 27 5.22 4.63 16.15
C PHE A 27 4.55 5.39 15.01
N LYS A 28 4.37 4.69 13.88
CA LYS A 28 3.66 5.13 12.67
C LYS A 28 2.73 3.99 12.22
N PRO A 29 1.54 3.87 12.85
CA PRO A 29 0.72 2.69 12.70
C PRO A 29 0.23 2.52 11.26
N LEU A 30 0.16 1.27 10.80
CA LEU A 30 -0.39 0.86 9.51
C LEU A 30 -1.38 -0.29 9.73
N CYS A 31 -2.52 -0.25 9.07
CA CYS A 31 -3.45 -1.37 9.06
C CYS A 31 -3.11 -2.30 7.90
N GLY A 32 -2.85 -3.58 8.19
CA GLY A 32 -2.63 -4.62 7.19
C GLY A 32 -3.94 -5.18 6.62
N ASN A 33 -3.85 -5.82 5.45
CA ASN A 33 -4.97 -6.54 4.82
C ASN A 33 -5.45 -7.75 5.63
N ASP A 34 -4.66 -8.20 6.59
CA ASP A 34 -5.00 -9.21 7.59
C ASP A 34 -5.74 -8.64 8.81
N ARG A 35 -6.11 -7.35 8.77
CA ARG A 35 -6.75 -6.61 9.86
C ARG A 35 -5.90 -6.53 11.13
N GLN A 36 -4.57 -6.56 10.98
CA GLN A 36 -3.64 -6.31 12.08
C GLN A 36 -2.99 -4.94 11.96
N THR A 37 -2.86 -4.27 13.10
CA THR A 37 -2.15 -2.99 13.21
C THR A 37 -0.65 -3.24 13.40
N TYR A 38 0.15 -2.72 12.49
CA TYR A 38 1.61 -2.77 12.52
C TYR A 38 2.16 -1.43 13.03
N GLN A 39 3.13 -1.45 13.95
CA GLN A 39 3.64 -0.21 14.57
C GLN A 39 4.34 0.71 13.59
N ASN A 40 4.93 0.17 12.52
CA ASN A 40 5.55 0.92 11.43
C ASN A 40 5.71 0.04 10.19
N GLU A 41 6.07 0.69 9.08
CA GLU A 41 6.27 0.03 7.78
C GLU A 41 7.34 -1.06 7.83
N CYS A 42 8.42 -0.84 8.60
CA CYS A 42 9.48 -1.82 8.75
C CYS A 42 8.96 -3.12 9.39
N LYS A 43 8.15 -3.02 10.45
CA LYS A 43 7.52 -4.19 11.11
C LYS A 43 6.47 -4.85 10.22
N LEU A 44 5.73 -4.10 9.39
CA LEU A 44 4.83 -4.68 8.39
C LEU A 44 5.60 -5.50 7.34
N ARG A 45 6.66 -4.92 6.77
CA ARG A 45 7.54 -5.61 5.80
C ARG A 45 8.26 -6.81 6.40
N CYS A 46 8.60 -6.74 7.69
CA CYS A 46 9.10 -7.89 8.42
C CYS A 46 8.10 -9.05 8.41
N SER A 47 6.84 -8.77 8.76
CA SER A 47 5.81 -9.80 8.83
C SER A 47 5.41 -10.37 7.46
N GLN A 48 5.73 -9.69 6.35
CA GLN A 48 5.59 -10.25 5.00
C GLN A 48 6.43 -11.51 4.78
N CYS A 49 7.47 -11.73 5.59
CA CYS A 49 8.28 -12.93 5.57
C CYS A 49 7.54 -14.17 6.06
N GLU A 50 6.66 -13.99 7.05
CA GLU A 50 5.84 -15.06 7.61
C GLU A 50 4.49 -15.14 6.89
N LYS A 51 3.98 -14.01 6.40
CA LYS A 51 2.69 -13.84 5.74
C LYS A 51 2.88 -13.36 4.30
N PRO A 52 3.16 -14.25 3.34
CA PRO A 52 3.26 -13.86 1.93
C PRO A 52 1.92 -13.27 1.47
N GLY A 53 1.95 -12.03 0.96
CA GLY A 53 0.75 -11.28 0.54
C GLY A 53 0.19 -10.33 1.60
N LEU A 54 0.87 -10.14 2.73
CA LEU A 54 0.55 -9.07 3.67
C LEU A 54 0.84 -7.70 3.03
N GLU A 55 -0.17 -6.85 2.94
CA GLU A 55 -0.05 -5.49 2.39
C GLU A 55 -0.69 -4.47 3.31
N ALA A 56 -0.20 -3.23 3.29
CA ALA A 56 -0.83 -2.14 4.02
C ALA A 56 -2.11 -1.70 3.30
N LEU A 57 -3.24 -1.68 4.03
CA LEU A 57 -4.50 -1.10 3.56
C LEU A 57 -4.49 0.42 3.69
N PHE A 58 -4.14 0.94 4.88
CA PHE A 58 -4.10 2.38 5.16
C PHE A 58 -3.16 2.72 6.32
N SER A 59 -2.74 3.98 6.38
CA SER A 59 -1.96 4.56 7.47
C SER A 59 -2.87 4.88 8.66
N GLY A 60 -2.66 4.20 9.79
CA GLY A 60 -3.51 4.23 10.97
C GLY A 60 -3.63 2.83 11.60
N ARG A 61 -4.30 2.73 12.75
CA ARG A 61 -4.63 1.42 13.32
C ARG A 61 -5.89 0.87 12.66
N CYS A 62 -6.03 -0.45 12.57
CA CYS A 62 -7.23 -1.08 12.05
C CYS A 62 -8.50 -0.74 12.85
N GLU A 63 -8.34 -0.39 14.12
CA GLU A 63 -9.42 0.05 15.01
C GLU A 63 -9.84 1.51 14.74
N ASP A 64 -8.96 2.32 14.15
CA ASP A 64 -9.21 3.74 13.85
C ASP A 64 -10.07 3.94 12.60
N VAL A 65 -10.54 2.88 11.94
CA VAL A 65 -11.50 2.94 10.82
C VAL A 65 -12.80 3.67 11.24
N PHE A 66 -13.13 3.65 12.54
CA PHE A 66 -14.24 4.41 13.11
C PHE A 66 -13.90 5.87 13.45
N ALA A 67 -12.62 6.24 13.43
CA ALA A 67 -12.11 7.56 13.81
C ALA A 67 -11.72 8.42 12.59
N VAL A 68 -11.77 7.89 11.38
CA VAL A 68 -11.95 8.75 10.21
C VAL A 68 -13.37 9.30 10.38
N PRO A 69 -13.60 10.60 10.63
CA PRO A 69 -14.89 11.16 10.27
C PRO A 69 -15.01 10.79 8.79
N ALA A 70 -15.91 9.86 8.47
CA ALA A 70 -16.24 9.58 7.08
C ALA A 70 -16.33 10.93 6.38
N PRO A 71 -15.92 11.08 5.11
CA PRO A 71 -16.58 12.13 4.35
C PRO A 71 -18.06 11.80 4.56
N VAL A 72 -18.76 12.68 5.30
CA VAL A 72 -20.18 12.52 5.58
C VAL A 72 -20.80 12.02 4.29
N ILE A 73 -21.32 10.79 4.28
CA ILE A 73 -21.97 10.19 3.11
C ILE A 73 -23.35 10.85 3.00
N THR A 74 -23.34 12.18 2.93
CA THR A 74 -24.45 13.08 2.65
C THR A 74 -24.02 13.96 1.49
N TYR A 75 -23.52 13.35 0.41
CA TYR A 75 -23.55 13.95 -0.92
C TYR A 75 -24.95 13.78 -1.52
N THR A 76 -25.98 14.16 -0.79
CA THR A 76 -27.17 14.77 -1.41
C THR A 76 -26.88 16.26 -1.55
N ALA A 77 -25.87 16.60 -2.34
CA ALA A 77 -25.84 17.91 -2.96
C ALA A 77 -26.90 17.87 -4.08
N PRO A 78 -27.88 18.80 -4.13
CA PRO A 78 -28.79 18.85 -5.27
C PRO A 78 -27.94 19.03 -6.52
N ILE A 79 -28.08 18.09 -7.46
CA ILE A 79 -27.43 18.13 -8.77
C ILE A 79 -27.73 19.51 -9.40
N PRO A 80 -26.76 20.42 -9.60
CA PRO A 80 -26.93 21.45 -10.61
C PRO A 80 -26.75 20.73 -11.94
N MET A 81 -27.89 20.40 -12.54
CA MET A 81 -27.98 19.93 -13.91
C MET A 81 -27.30 21.00 -14.77
N LEU A 82 -26.11 20.73 -15.31
CA LEU A 82 -25.60 21.11 -16.63
C LEU A 82 -24.05 21.24 -16.62
N GLN A 83 -23.37 20.16 -17.00
CA GLN A 83 -22.33 20.25 -18.03
C GLN A 83 -22.05 18.83 -18.56
N LEU A 84 -22.56 18.56 -19.76
CA LEU A 84 -22.13 17.44 -20.58
C LEU A 84 -20.74 17.77 -21.15
N ALA A 85 -19.74 16.95 -20.85
CA ALA A 85 -18.66 16.66 -21.78
C ALA A 85 -18.18 15.21 -21.56
N PRO A 86 -17.88 14.46 -22.63
CA PRO A 86 -17.82 13.01 -22.65
C PRO A 86 -16.44 12.45 -22.23
N ALA A 87 -16.44 11.15 -21.93
CA ALA A 87 -15.27 10.36 -21.50
C ALA A 87 -14.06 10.46 -22.45
N PRO A 88 -12.86 10.10 -21.96
CA PRO A 88 -12.50 8.70 -22.12
C PRO A 88 -12.00 8.07 -20.82
N VAL A 89 -12.64 6.94 -20.51
CA VAL A 89 -12.10 5.88 -19.66
C VAL A 89 -10.87 5.31 -20.38
N PHE A 90 -9.68 5.54 -19.84
CA PHE A 90 -8.45 4.82 -20.21
C PHE A 90 -7.66 4.59 -18.91
N TYR A 91 -7.91 3.47 -18.21
CA TYR A 91 -7.25 2.15 -18.33
C TYR A 91 -5.78 2.14 -17.82
N PRO A 92 -5.23 1.01 -17.31
CA PRO A 92 -5.70 -0.36 -17.59
C PRO A 92 -5.74 -1.37 -16.44
N PHE A 93 -6.64 -2.33 -16.64
CA PHE A 93 -6.55 -3.73 -16.23
C PHE A 93 -5.14 -4.29 -16.49
N VAL A 94 -4.45 -4.76 -15.45
CA VAL A 94 -3.29 -5.64 -15.62
C VAL A 94 -3.82 -7.04 -15.91
N LEU A 95 -4.06 -7.30 -17.20
CA LEU A 95 -4.14 -8.65 -17.74
C LEU A 95 -2.82 -9.36 -17.40
N ARG A 96 -2.87 -10.37 -16.54
CA ARG A 96 -1.81 -11.38 -16.46
C ARG A 96 -1.76 -12.10 -17.81
N PRO A 97 -0.63 -12.10 -18.55
CA PRO A 97 -0.44 -13.04 -19.63
C PRO A 97 -0.12 -14.41 -19.03
N THR A 98 -0.96 -15.41 -19.31
CA THR A 98 -0.56 -16.81 -19.34
C THR A 98 0.34 -17.03 -20.57
N ILE A 99 1.61 -17.34 -20.35
CA ILE A 99 2.45 -18.27 -21.13
C ILE A 99 3.34 -18.99 -20.11
#